data_AF-J8LPY4-F1
#
_entry.id   AF-J8LPY4-F1
#
_cell.length_a   1.000
_cell.length_b   1.000
_cell.length_c   1.000
_cell.angle_alpha   90.00
_cell.angle_beta   90.00
_cell.angle_gamma   90.00
#
_symmetry.space_group_name_H-M   'P 1'
#
loop_
_entity.id
_entity.type
_entity.pdbx_description
1 polymer ?
#
loop_
_entity_poly.entity_id
_entity_poly.type
_entity_poly.pdbx_seq_one_letter_code
_entity_poly.pdbx_strand_id
1 'polypeptide(L)'
;MFGKVFVSYIRTRIGFKPLRTIYTPLSSSSSSSSSSSSPSRGFDNEARFPYKKWHELDMPQKQEFIKRFVKNYRHQYPSSKTNVSLKGLSIGMDEHNDSPSVFGIFYNDIWKSFKNKPETKLDGSRSGNRFSHPSFKQLLSQK
;
A
#
# COMPACT_ATOMS: atom_id res chain seq x y z
N MET A 1 29.36 2.52 -22.52
CA MET A 1 29.11 3.80 -21.83
C MET A 1 27.79 3.69 -21.08
N PHE A 2 27.85 3.29 -19.82
CA PHE A 2 26.68 3.19 -18.93
C PHE A 2 26.55 4.53 -18.19
N GLY A 3 25.38 5.15 -18.25
CA GLY A 3 25.13 6.32 -17.44
C GLY A 3 23.78 6.96 -17.72
N LYS A 4 22.96 7.00 -16.66
CA LYS A 4 21.81 7.90 -16.47
C LYS A 4 20.63 7.47 -17.35
N VAL A 5 19.47 7.08 -16.82
CA VAL A 5 18.57 7.93 -16.04
C VAL A 5 17.71 7.02 -15.14
N PHE A 6 17.92 7.12 -13.84
CA PHE A 6 16.91 6.78 -12.85
C PHE A 6 16.65 8.01 -12.00
N VAL A 7 15.43 8.10 -11.48
CA VAL A 7 14.89 9.13 -10.58
C VAL A 7 14.31 10.35 -11.29
N SER A 8 13.01 10.28 -11.59
CA SER A 8 12.15 11.47 -11.54
C SER A 8 10.80 11.08 -10.97
N TYR A 9 10.71 11.14 -9.65
CA TYR A 9 9.45 11.37 -8.96
C TYR A 9 9.77 12.08 -7.66
N ILE A 10 9.15 13.24 -7.47
CA ILE A 10 8.59 13.86 -6.26
C ILE A 10 8.70 15.37 -6.46
N ARG A 11 7.57 16.07 -6.59
CA ARG A 11 7.04 17.00 -5.57
C ARG A 11 5.98 17.91 -6.19
N THR A 12 4.73 17.56 -5.92
CA THR A 12 3.56 18.42 -6.10
C THR A 12 3.82 19.76 -5.42
N ARG A 13 3.67 20.84 -6.18
CA ARG A 13 3.56 22.21 -5.66
C ARG A 13 2.29 22.30 -4.82
N ILE A 14 2.43 22.48 -3.51
CA ILE A 14 1.37 23.04 -2.67
C ILE A 14 1.99 24.28 -2.04
N GLY A 15 1.47 25.44 -2.44
CA GLY A 15 1.89 26.73 -1.94
C GLY A 15 1.59 26.83 -0.44
N PHE A 16 2.65 27.02 0.34
CA PHE A 16 2.55 27.54 1.70
C PHE A 16 2.01 28.97 1.62
N LYS A 17 0.80 29.20 2.13
CA LYS A 17 0.32 30.55 2.44
C LYS A 17 0.64 30.84 3.90
N PRO A 18 1.29 31.98 4.21
CA PRO A 18 1.63 32.36 5.58
C PRO A 18 0.38 32.74 6.39
N LEU A 19 0.40 32.36 7.67
CA LEU A 19 -0.64 32.63 8.67
C LEU A 19 -0.76 34.13 8.92
N ARG A 20 -1.97 34.68 8.78
CA ARG A 20 -2.35 35.97 9.36
C ARG A 20 -3.28 35.76 10.54
N THR A 21 -2.77 36.12 11.71
CA THR A 21 -3.48 36.31 12.97
C THR A 21 -4.48 37.46 12.84
N ILE A 22 -5.75 37.23 13.19
CA ILE A 22 -6.73 38.29 13.48
C ILE A 22 -7.40 37.93 14.80
N TYR A 23 -7.18 38.76 15.83
CA TYR A 23 -7.94 38.75 17.07
C TYR A 23 -9.26 39.51 16.85
N THR A 24 -10.38 38.91 17.21
CA THR A 24 -11.66 39.60 17.38
C THR A 24 -12.37 39.01 18.60
N PRO A 25 -12.71 39.79 19.65
CA PRO A 25 -13.41 39.28 20.81
C PRO A 25 -14.95 39.43 20.71
N LEU A 26 -15.59 38.42 21.29
CA LEU A 26 -16.86 38.39 22.02
C LEU A 26 -18.15 38.93 21.36
N SER A 27 -19.09 38.00 21.11
CA SER A 27 -20.50 38.19 21.47
C SER A 27 -21.16 36.83 21.73
N SER A 28 -21.73 36.72 22.92
CA SER A 28 -22.43 35.57 23.44
C SER A 28 -23.80 35.43 22.78
N SER A 29 -24.12 34.23 22.29
CA SER A 29 -25.51 33.79 22.15
C SER A 29 -25.56 32.28 22.33
N SER A 30 -26.12 31.90 23.47
CA SER A 30 -26.53 30.56 23.83
C SER A 30 -27.69 30.10 22.96
N SER A 31 -27.51 28.98 22.27
CA SER A 31 -28.61 28.10 21.87
C SER A 31 -28.11 26.66 21.84
N SER A 32 -28.57 25.94 22.86
CA SER A 32 -28.52 24.50 23.02
C SER A 32 -29.20 23.78 21.87
N SER A 33 -28.49 22.85 21.23
CA SER A 33 -29.08 21.66 20.62
C SER A 33 -28.08 20.52 20.68
N SER A 34 -28.21 19.76 21.76
CA SER A 34 -27.69 18.42 21.93
C SER A 34 -28.18 17.53 20.80
N SER A 35 -27.31 17.19 19.85
CA SER A 35 -27.43 16.00 19.04
C SER A 35 -26.29 15.05 19.42
N SER A 36 -26.63 14.11 20.29
CA SER A 36 -25.82 12.94 20.62
C SER A 36 -25.62 12.11 19.36
N SER A 37 -24.61 12.47 18.58
CA SER A 37 -24.08 11.63 17.52
C SER A 37 -23.19 10.61 18.19
N SER A 38 -23.78 9.44 18.45
CA SER A 38 -23.09 8.23 18.89
C SER A 38 -21.79 8.07 18.10
N PRO A 39 -20.62 7.94 18.75
CA PRO A 39 -19.42 7.58 18.04
C PRO A 39 -19.62 6.16 17.53
N SER A 40 -19.94 6.03 16.24
CA SER A 40 -19.88 4.78 15.52
C SER A 40 -18.44 4.29 15.58
N ARG A 41 -18.16 3.50 16.62
CA ARG A 41 -16.96 2.67 16.75
C ARG A 41 -16.95 1.71 15.58
N GLY A 42 -16.42 2.16 14.45
CA GLY A 42 -15.95 1.33 13.35
C GLY A 42 -14.61 0.67 13.70
N PHE A 43 -14.50 0.10 14.90
CA PHE A 43 -13.56 -0.97 15.20
C PHE A 43 -14.40 -2.22 14.84
N ASP A 44 -14.06 -3.10 13.91
CA ASP A 44 -13.16 -4.24 14.13
C ASP A 44 -12.81 -4.98 12.81
N ASN A 45 -12.88 -4.35 11.63
CA ASN A 45 -12.56 -5.08 10.39
C ASN A 45 -11.06 -5.43 10.22
N GLU A 46 -10.20 -4.97 11.13
CA GLU A 46 -8.81 -5.41 11.24
C GLU A 46 -8.70 -6.87 11.71
N ALA A 47 -9.67 -7.35 12.51
CA ALA A 47 -9.58 -8.60 13.25
C ALA A 47 -9.78 -9.87 12.39
N ARG A 48 -10.34 -9.76 11.17
CA ARG A 48 -10.72 -10.93 10.35
C ARG A 48 -9.88 -11.18 9.10
N PHE A 49 -8.89 -10.35 8.79
CA PHE A 49 -8.04 -10.64 7.63
C PHE A 49 -6.96 -11.68 8.00
N PRO A 50 -6.95 -12.87 7.36
CA PRO A 50 -6.17 -14.03 7.81
C PRO A 50 -4.69 -13.98 7.40
N TYR A 51 -4.22 -12.82 6.93
CA TYR A 51 -2.86 -12.65 6.42
C TYR A 51 -2.07 -11.62 7.21
N LYS A 52 -0.79 -11.91 7.44
CA LYS A 52 0.17 -11.01 8.09
C LYS A 52 0.41 -9.76 7.26
N LYS A 53 0.73 -8.65 7.92
CA LYS A 53 1.27 -7.45 7.28
C LYS A 53 2.76 -7.61 7.00
N TRP A 54 3.33 -6.83 6.08
CA TRP A 54 4.75 -6.93 5.70
C TRP A 54 5.73 -6.85 6.89
N HIS A 55 5.47 -5.97 7.86
CA HIS A 55 6.34 -5.81 9.03
C HIS A 55 6.21 -6.96 10.05
N GLU A 56 5.15 -7.76 9.96
CA GLU A 56 4.93 -8.95 10.79
C GLU A 56 5.60 -10.20 10.19
N LEU A 57 6.20 -10.10 9.00
CA LEU A 57 6.90 -11.20 8.33
C LEU A 57 8.34 -11.31 8.81
N ASP A 58 8.76 -12.55 9.09
CA ASP A 58 10.15 -12.89 9.29
C ASP A 58 10.95 -12.80 7.98
N MET A 59 12.27 -12.68 8.08
CA MET A 59 13.16 -12.65 6.91
C MET A 59 12.93 -13.80 5.91
N PRO A 60 12.87 -15.08 6.31
CA PRO A 60 12.59 -16.17 5.37
C PRO A 60 11.21 -16.03 4.70
N GLN A 61 10.20 -15.50 5.39
CA GLN A 61 8.87 -15.28 4.81
C GLN A 61 8.89 -14.17 3.76
N LYS A 62 9.64 -13.10 4.02
CA LYS A 62 9.84 -12.01 3.06
C LYS A 62 10.57 -12.51 1.81
N GLN A 63 11.65 -13.26 1.99
CA GLN A 63 12.43 -13.84 0.90
C GLN A 63 11.59 -14.80 0.05
N GLU A 64 10.81 -15.67 0.70
CA GLU A 64 9.92 -16.59 0.01
C GLU A 64 8.83 -15.86 -0.77
N PHE A 65 8.23 -14.83 -0.17
CA PHE A 65 7.29 -13.96 -0.88
C PHE A 65 7.93 -13.36 -2.14
N ILE A 66 9.14 -12.82 -2.03
CA ILE A 66 9.85 -12.18 -3.15
C ILE A 66 10.05 -13.18 -4.29
N LYS A 67 10.60 -14.36 -4.00
CA LYS A 67 10.83 -15.43 -5.00
C LYS A 67 9.53 -15.80 -5.72
N ARG A 68 8.47 -16.08 -4.96
CA ARG A 68 7.17 -16.45 -5.51
C ARG A 68 6.51 -15.30 -6.27
N PHE A 69 6.67 -14.07 -5.81
CA PHE A 69 6.16 -12.87 -6.47
C PHE A 69 6.81 -12.68 -7.83
N VAL A 70 8.15 -12.72 -7.94
CA VAL A 70 8.85 -12.58 -9.22
C VAL A 70 8.42 -13.67 -10.20
N LYS A 71 8.30 -14.93 -9.74
CA LYS A 71 7.85 -16.05 -10.56
C LYS A 71 6.39 -15.86 -11.03
N ASN A 72 5.48 -15.54 -10.12
CA ASN A 72 4.06 -15.33 -10.43
C ASN A 72 3.88 -14.12 -11.35
N TYR A 73 4.56 -13.01 -11.09
CA TYR A 73 4.47 -11.80 -11.90
C TYR A 73 4.94 -12.06 -13.33
N ARG A 74 6.04 -12.79 -13.53
CA ARG A 74 6.50 -13.20 -14.86
C ARG A 74 5.49 -14.10 -15.58
N HIS A 75 4.81 -14.99 -14.86
CA HIS A 75 3.79 -15.85 -15.43
C HIS A 75 2.55 -15.06 -15.87
N GLN A 76 2.09 -14.10 -15.07
CA GLN A 76 0.94 -13.25 -15.39
C GLN A 76 1.25 -12.20 -16.47
N TYR A 77 2.50 -11.71 -16.53
CA TYR A 77 2.91 -10.64 -17.42
C TYR A 77 4.25 -10.96 -18.12
N PRO A 78 4.31 -11.98 -19.01
CA PRO A 78 5.56 -12.49 -19.57
C PRO A 78 6.36 -11.45 -20.35
N SER A 79 5.69 -10.56 -21.08
CA SER A 79 6.31 -9.51 -21.91
C SER A 79 6.63 -8.22 -21.14
N SER A 80 6.40 -8.16 -19.82
CA SER A 80 6.63 -6.94 -19.04
C SER A 80 8.13 -6.69 -18.84
N LYS A 81 8.61 -5.50 -19.23
CA LYS A 81 9.99 -5.06 -18.95
C LYS A 81 10.31 -5.07 -17.45
N THR A 82 9.30 -4.92 -16.60
CA THR A 82 9.38 -5.00 -15.14
C THR A 82 9.98 -6.33 -14.67
N ASN A 83 9.84 -7.43 -15.42
CA ASN A 83 10.41 -8.74 -15.08
C ASN A 83 11.94 -8.69 -14.90
N VAL A 84 12.65 -7.90 -15.73
CA VAL A 84 14.11 -7.77 -15.65
C VAL A 84 14.50 -7.06 -14.35
N SER A 85 13.83 -5.94 -14.04
CA SER A 85 14.08 -5.20 -12.80
C SER A 85 13.75 -6.03 -11.56
N LEU A 86 12.59 -6.72 -11.54
CA LEU A 86 12.19 -7.56 -10.41
C LEU A 86 13.16 -8.71 -10.18
N LYS A 87 13.62 -9.36 -11.26
CA LYS A 87 14.66 -10.39 -11.16
C LYS A 87 15.95 -9.82 -10.61
N GLY A 88 16.40 -8.68 -11.15
CA GLY A 88 17.63 -7.99 -10.70
C GLY A 88 17.60 -7.66 -9.20
N LEU A 89 16.46 -7.17 -8.72
CA LEU A 89 16.28 -6.84 -7.30
C LEU A 89 16.25 -8.07 -6.39
N SER A 90 15.88 -9.25 -6.90
CA SER A 90 15.82 -10.48 -6.11
C SER A 90 17.14 -11.28 -6.05
N ILE A 91 18.16 -10.89 -6.82
CA ILE A 91 19.45 -11.61 -6.88
C ILE A 91 20.24 -11.38 -5.58
N GLY A 92 20.91 -12.43 -5.08
CA GLY A 92 21.80 -12.34 -3.92
C GLY A 92 21.09 -12.16 -2.58
N MET A 93 19.76 -12.13 -2.58
CA MET A 93 18.95 -11.90 -1.38
C MET A 93 19.17 -12.96 -0.29
N ASP A 94 19.27 -14.23 -0.68
CA ASP A 94 19.50 -15.35 0.23
C ASP A 94 20.92 -15.31 0.82
N GLU A 95 21.90 -15.01 -0.03
CA GLU A 95 23.33 -14.96 0.31
C GLU A 95 23.64 -13.84 1.30
N HIS A 96 22.95 -12.71 1.18
CA HIS A 96 23.14 -11.53 2.03
C HIS A 96 22.14 -11.42 3.18
N ASN A 97 21.25 -12.40 3.36
CA ASN A 97 20.13 -12.33 4.31
C ASN A 97 19.35 -11.00 4.21
N ASP A 98 19.09 -10.57 2.98
CA ASP A 98 18.43 -9.30 2.67
C ASP A 98 16.97 -9.52 2.27
N SER A 99 16.20 -8.42 2.23
CA SER A 99 14.84 -8.35 1.70
C SER A 99 14.60 -6.94 1.16
N PRO A 100 14.78 -6.70 -0.16
CA PRO A 100 14.62 -5.38 -0.75
C PRO A 100 13.26 -4.75 -0.44
N SER A 101 13.29 -3.57 0.19
CA SER A 101 12.09 -2.92 0.74
C SER A 101 11.00 -2.60 -0.29
N VAL A 102 11.37 -2.46 -1.57
CA VAL A 102 10.43 -2.25 -2.67
C VAL A 102 9.37 -3.37 -2.75
N PHE A 103 9.73 -4.61 -2.40
CA PHE A 103 8.77 -5.71 -2.39
C PHE A 103 7.74 -5.60 -1.25
N GLY A 104 8.05 -4.89 -0.17
CA GLY A 104 7.08 -4.57 0.87
C GLY A 104 5.97 -3.64 0.38
N ILE A 105 6.25 -2.79 -0.61
CA ILE A 105 5.22 -1.96 -1.27
C ILE A 105 4.25 -2.87 -2.03
N PHE A 106 4.76 -3.80 -2.83
CA PHE A 106 3.93 -4.76 -3.58
C PHE A 106 3.12 -5.67 -2.65
N TYR A 107 3.74 -6.15 -1.57
CA TYR A 107 3.05 -6.94 -0.55
C TYR A 107 1.86 -6.17 0.03
N ASN A 108 2.08 -4.92 0.44
CA ASN A 108 1.04 -4.09 1.01
C ASN A 108 -0.08 -3.78 0.01
N ASP A 109 0.25 -3.57 -1.27
CA ASP A 109 -0.75 -3.34 -2.32
C ASP A 109 -1.63 -4.58 -2.54
N ILE A 110 -1.03 -5.78 -2.58
CA ILE A 110 -1.77 -7.05 -2.63
C ILE A 110 -2.67 -7.17 -1.39
N TRP A 111 -2.08 -7.01 -0.20
CA TRP A 111 -2.77 -7.14 1.08
C TRP A 111 -3.99 -6.22 1.17
N LYS A 112 -3.84 -4.94 0.81
CA LYS A 112 -4.94 -3.95 0.76
C LYS A 112 -6.01 -4.33 -0.27
N SER A 113 -5.59 -4.83 -1.44
CA SER A 113 -6.50 -5.23 -2.52
C SER A 113 -7.46 -6.33 -2.10
N PHE A 114 -7.04 -7.24 -1.23
CA PHE A 114 -7.85 -8.38 -0.77
C PHE A 114 -8.49 -8.16 0.60
N LYS A 115 -7.96 -7.26 1.43
CA LYS A 115 -8.61 -6.84 2.68
C LYS A 115 -9.90 -6.08 2.39
N ASN A 116 -9.83 -5.13 1.46
CA ASN A 116 -11.00 -4.37 1.05
C ASN A 116 -11.77 -5.26 0.06
N LYS A 117 -12.73 -6.06 0.56
CA LYS A 117 -13.75 -6.68 -0.31
C LYS A 117 -14.33 -5.60 -1.23
N PRO A 118 -14.76 -5.93 -2.45
CA PRO A 118 -15.42 -4.98 -3.35
C PRO A 118 -16.83 -4.66 -2.85
N GLU A 119 -16.97 -4.14 -1.64
CA GLU A 119 -18.18 -3.43 -1.22
C GLU A 119 -18.11 -2.04 -1.84
N THR A 120 -18.83 -1.92 -2.97
CA THR A 120 -19.56 -0.71 -3.35
C THR A 120 -18.70 0.56 -3.46
N LYS A 121 -17.96 0.72 -4.57
CA LYS A 121 -17.61 2.05 -5.07
C LYS A 121 -18.10 2.23 -6.50
N LEU A 122 -19.36 2.66 -6.60
CA LEU A 122 -19.84 3.58 -7.63
C LEU A 122 -19.05 4.88 -7.49
N ASP A 123 -17.89 4.97 -8.14
CA ASP A 123 -17.41 6.23 -8.74
C ASP A 123 -16.06 6.01 -9.44
N GLY A 124 -16.10 6.03 -10.77
CA GLY A 124 -15.17 6.75 -11.65
C GLY A 124 -13.67 6.41 -11.69
N SER A 125 -13.08 5.65 -10.77
CA SER A 125 -11.64 5.36 -10.78
C SER A 125 -11.37 3.86 -10.77
N ARG A 126 -11.76 3.18 -11.85
CA ARG A 126 -11.33 1.80 -12.13
C ARG A 126 -9.88 1.79 -12.62
N SER A 127 -8.94 2.17 -11.75
CA SER A 127 -7.60 1.60 -11.88
C SER A 127 -7.66 0.21 -11.25
N GLY A 128 -8.01 -0.79 -12.05
CA GLY A 128 -7.93 -2.18 -11.62
C GLY A 128 -6.54 -2.42 -11.06
N ASN A 129 -6.44 -2.76 -9.77
CA ASN A 129 -5.15 -2.97 -9.16
C ASN A 129 -4.44 -4.09 -9.92
N ARG A 130 -3.21 -3.86 -10.38
CA ARG A 130 -2.42 -4.82 -11.19
C ARG A 130 -2.18 -6.16 -10.48
N PHE A 131 -2.53 -6.25 -9.20
CA PHE A 131 -2.45 -7.45 -8.38
C PHE A 131 -3.81 -8.05 -8.01
N SER A 132 -4.88 -7.71 -8.74
CA SER A 132 -6.23 -8.24 -8.48
C SER A 132 -6.37 -9.72 -8.83
N HIS A 133 -5.45 -10.28 -9.64
CA HIS A 133 -5.50 -11.69 -10.01
C HIS A 133 -5.36 -12.59 -8.77
N PRO A 134 -6.19 -13.63 -8.59
CA PRO A 134 -6.22 -14.46 -7.37
C PRO A 134 -4.88 -15.14 -7.05
N SER A 135 -4.02 -15.36 -8.05
CA SER A 135 -2.68 -15.91 -7.82
C SER A 135 -1.81 -15.02 -6.92
N PHE A 136 -2.03 -13.69 -6.90
CA PHE A 136 -1.32 -12.80 -5.99
C PHE A 136 -1.79 -12.95 -4.53
N LYS A 137 -3.07 -13.28 -4.30
CA LYS A 137 -3.59 -13.55 -2.95
C LYS A 137 -2.88 -14.75 -2.31
N GLN A 138 -2.57 -15.77 -3.10
CA GLN A 138 -1.88 -16.99 -2.64
C GLN A 138 -0.42 -16.75 -2.21
N LEU A 139 0.11 -15.55 -2.46
CA LEU A 139 1.47 -15.16 -2.04
C LEU A 139 1.51 -14.60 -0.62
N LEU A 140 0.36 -14.19 -0.06
CA LEU A 140 0.30 -13.62 1.29
C LEU A 140 0.52 -14.71 2.34
N SER A 141 1.32 -14.41 3.37
CA SER A 141 1.55 -15.32 4.48
C SER A 141 0.40 -15.27 5.48
N GLN A 142 -0.06 -16.44 5.92
CA GLN A 142 -1.11 -16.54 6.94
C GLN A 142 -0.57 -16.10 8.31
N LYS A 143 -1.48 -15.59 9.15
CA LYS A 143 -1.18 -15.23 10.55
C LYS A 143 -0.74 -16.44 11.37
#